data_AF-A0A9C9EPY7-F1
#
_entry.id   AF-A0A9C9EPY7-F1
#
_cell.length_a   1.000
_cell.length_b   1.000
_cell.length_c   1.000
_cell.angle_alpha   90.00
_cell.angle_beta   90.00
_cell.angle_gamma   90.00
#
_symmetry.space_group_name_H-M   'P 1'
#
loop_
_entity.id
_entity.type
_entity.pdbx_description
1 polymer ?
#
loop_
_entity_poly.entity_id
_entity_poly.type
_entity_poly.pdbx_seq_one_letter_code
_entity_poly.pdbx_strand_id
1 'polypeptide(L)'
;MYHKLAFLVALLLLCLTCSSKSEEAKDKPTTEGKTSITIVYDNYQINPELKTAWGFGCVINTPDIDILFDTGGDSNTLLSNMEKMNINPVDIDIVVISHIHGDHIGGLEGFLKKNSNVKVYIP
;
A
#
# COMPACT_ATOMS: atom_id res chain seq x y z
N MET A 1 9.64 -51.12 17.10
CA MET A 1 10.67 -50.30 16.41
C MET A 1 10.23 -49.74 15.04
N TYR A 2 9.28 -50.36 14.32
CA TYR A 2 8.88 -49.88 12.99
C TYR A 2 7.93 -48.67 12.94
N HIS A 3 7.19 -48.37 14.02
CA HIS A 3 6.25 -47.23 14.04
C HIS A 3 6.93 -45.86 14.19
N LYS A 4 8.13 -45.80 14.79
CA LYS A 4 8.90 -44.55 14.89
C LYS A 4 9.58 -44.17 13.58
N LEU A 5 9.87 -45.14 12.71
CA LEU A 5 10.49 -44.91 11.40
C LEU A 5 9.47 -44.39 10.36
N ALA A 6 8.22 -44.85 10.43
CA ALA A 6 7.13 -44.37 9.56
C ALA A 6 6.79 -42.88 9.81
N PHE A 7 6.86 -42.42 11.07
CA PHE A 7 6.62 -41.02 11.42
C PHE A 7 7.70 -40.07 10.89
N LEU A 8 8.96 -40.51 10.84
CA LEU A 8 10.07 -39.68 10.37
C LEU A 8 10.05 -39.48 8.84
N VAL A 9 9.58 -40.49 8.09
CA VAL A 9 9.43 -40.43 6.63
C VAL A 9 8.24 -39.55 6.24
N ALA A 10 7.14 -39.57 7.01
CA ALA A 10 5.99 -38.70 6.79
C ALA A 10 6.31 -37.22 7.04
N LEU A 11 7.16 -36.91 8.02
CA LEU A 11 7.59 -35.54 8.30
C LEU A 11 8.56 -34.99 7.25
N LEU A 12 9.43 -35.84 6.70
CA LEU A 12 10.33 -35.46 5.61
C LEU A 12 9.55 -35.18 4.30
N LEU A 13 8.53 -35.96 3.99
CA LEU A 13 7.66 -35.75 2.82
C LEU A 13 6.80 -34.48 2.93
N LEU A 14 6.45 -34.05 4.15
CA LEU A 14 5.73 -32.79 4.38
C LEU A 14 6.64 -31.56 4.21
N CYS A 15 7.96 -31.69 4.39
CA CYS A 15 8.92 -30.61 4.13
C CYS A 15 9.22 -30.39 2.64
N LEU A 16 8.98 -31.39 1.77
CA LEU A 16 9.22 -31.27 0.33
C LEU A 16 8.09 -30.56 -0.45
N THR A 17 6.96 -30.24 0.18
CA THR A 17 5.87 -29.48 -0.46
C THR A 17 5.88 -27.99 -0.13
N CYS A 18 6.95 -27.48 0.50
CA CYS A 18 7.19 -26.05 0.59
C CYS A 18 7.63 -25.51 -0.78
N SER A 19 6.68 -25.43 -1.70
CA SER A 19 6.80 -24.68 -2.93
C SER A 19 6.94 -23.22 -2.53
N SER A 20 8.14 -22.65 -2.65
CA SER A 20 8.35 -21.23 -2.65
C SER A 20 7.41 -20.63 -3.71
N LYS A 21 6.31 -20.02 -3.28
CA LYS A 21 5.59 -19.08 -4.14
C LYS A 21 6.55 -17.93 -4.36
N SER A 22 7.19 -17.91 -5.51
CA SER A 22 7.80 -16.69 -6.03
C SER A 22 6.70 -15.64 -6.05
N GLU A 23 6.90 -14.53 -5.35
CA GLU A 23 6.08 -13.34 -5.50
C GLU A 23 6.16 -12.93 -6.98
N GLU A 24 5.09 -13.21 -7.70
CA GLU A 24 4.91 -12.78 -9.08
C GLU A 24 4.83 -11.25 -9.00
N ALA A 25 5.93 -10.59 -9.36
CA ALA A 25 5.95 -9.14 -9.51
C ALA A 25 4.79 -8.76 -10.43
N LYS A 26 3.97 -7.80 -10.01
CA LYS A 26 2.93 -7.22 -10.86
C LYS A 26 3.63 -6.68 -12.11
N ASP A 27 3.63 -7.45 -13.19
CA ASP A 27 4.17 -7.02 -14.48
C ASP A 27 3.21 -5.98 -15.05
N LYS A 28 3.38 -4.74 -14.59
CA LYS A 28 2.65 -3.59 -15.12
C LYS A 28 3.19 -3.40 -16.53
N PRO A 29 2.35 -3.41 -17.57
CA PRO A 29 2.82 -3.24 -18.93
C PRO A 29 3.64 -1.94 -19.01
N THR A 30 4.89 -2.04 -19.50
CA THR A 30 5.74 -0.90 -19.81
C THR A 30 5.14 -0.12 -20.97
N THR A 31 4.05 0.59 -20.68
CA THR A 31 3.66 1.76 -21.45
C THR A 31 4.74 2.80 -21.22
N GLU A 32 5.06 3.64 -22.21
CA GLU A 32 5.86 4.84 -21.99
C GLU A 32 5.12 5.73 -20.98
N GLY A 33 5.29 5.43 -19.69
CA GLY A 33 4.39 5.86 -18.62
C GLY A 33 4.72 7.29 -18.23
N LYS A 34 3.74 8.18 -18.33
CA LYS A 34 3.87 9.54 -17.84
C LYS A 34 3.91 9.51 -16.31
N THR A 35 4.98 10.05 -15.71
CA THR A 35 5.03 10.32 -14.27
C THR A 35 4.05 11.44 -13.91
N SER A 36 3.28 11.24 -12.84
CA SER A 36 2.36 12.26 -12.31
C SER A 36 2.37 12.31 -10.79
N ILE A 37 2.02 13.48 -10.25
CA ILE A 37 1.77 13.69 -8.84
C ILE A 37 0.33 14.18 -8.70
N THR A 38 -0.43 13.52 -7.85
CA THR A 38 -1.85 13.79 -7.63
C THR A 38 -2.07 14.00 -6.14
N ILE A 39 -2.43 15.22 -5.75
CA ILE A 39 -2.72 15.55 -4.35
C ILE A 39 -4.07 14.93 -3.98
N VAL A 40 -4.06 14.05 -2.97
CA VAL A 40 -5.25 13.35 -2.46
C VAL A 40 -5.70 13.89 -1.09
N TYR A 41 -4.85 14.68 -0.43
CA TYR A 41 -5.13 15.31 0.85
C TYR A 41 -4.40 16.66 0.93
N ASP A 42 -5.17 17.73 1.15
CA ASP A 42 -4.65 19.09 1.32
C ASP A 42 -5.59 19.90 2.22
N ASN A 43 -5.06 21.00 2.73
CA ASN A 43 -5.77 22.04 3.46
C ASN A 43 -6.66 22.90 2.55
N TYR A 44 -6.29 23.05 1.27
CA TYR A 44 -6.98 23.93 0.33
C TYR A 44 -7.92 23.16 -0.59
N GLN A 45 -9.18 23.60 -0.66
CA GLN A 45 -10.17 22.98 -1.52
C GLN A 45 -10.11 23.57 -2.94
N ILE A 46 -9.62 22.76 -3.89
CA ILE A 46 -9.63 23.09 -5.33
C ILE A 46 -10.78 22.38 -6.05
N ASN A 47 -10.99 21.10 -5.75
CA ASN A 47 -12.13 20.34 -6.24
C ASN A 47 -13.22 20.28 -5.16
N PRO A 48 -14.42 20.85 -5.39
CA PRO A 48 -15.51 20.87 -4.40
C PRO A 48 -16.06 19.48 -4.06
N GLU A 49 -15.78 18.47 -4.90
CA GLU A 49 -16.16 17.09 -4.61
C GLU A 49 -15.23 16.45 -3.57
N LEU A 50 -14.02 16.97 -3.36
CA LEU A 50 -13.05 16.42 -2.41
C LEU A 50 -13.17 17.09 -1.04
N LYS A 51 -12.88 16.32 0.00
CA LYS A 51 -12.78 16.80 1.38
C LYS A 51 -11.39 17.39 1.62
N THR A 52 -11.32 18.40 2.49
CA THR A 52 -10.05 18.98 2.94
C THR A 52 -9.97 18.99 4.46
N ALA A 53 -8.75 18.95 4.97
CA ALA A 53 -8.42 19.01 6.39
C ALA A 53 -6.95 19.39 6.55
N TRP A 54 -6.51 19.68 7.78
CA TRP A 54 -5.11 20.01 8.02
C TRP A 54 -4.20 18.79 7.76
N GLY A 55 -3.27 18.91 6.81
CA GLY A 55 -2.31 17.85 6.47
C GLY A 55 -2.02 17.73 4.99
N PHE A 56 -1.16 16.77 4.66
CA PHE A 56 -0.73 16.54 3.28
C PHE A 56 -0.74 15.05 2.92
N GLY A 57 -1.03 14.77 1.66
CA GLY A 57 -0.90 13.44 1.06
C GLY A 57 -1.03 13.50 -0.46
N CYS A 58 -0.14 12.81 -1.17
CA CYS A 58 -0.22 12.70 -2.62
C CYS A 58 0.11 11.29 -3.12
N VAL A 59 -0.45 10.96 -4.27
CA VAL A 59 -0.10 9.76 -5.02
C VAL A 59 0.88 10.16 -6.11
N ILE A 60 2.02 9.49 -6.15
CA ILE A 60 3.03 9.62 -7.20
C ILE A 60 2.93 8.38 -8.06
N ASN A 61 2.48 8.54 -9.30
CA ASN A 61 2.45 7.47 -10.27
C ASN A 61 3.72 7.54 -11.12
N THR A 62 4.38 6.39 -11.26
CA THR A 62 5.50 6.20 -12.18
C THR A 62 5.15 5.05 -13.14
N PRO A 63 5.95 4.80 -14.20
CA PRO A 63 5.75 3.63 -15.05
C PRO A 63 5.73 2.31 -14.26
N ASP A 64 6.56 2.20 -13.22
CA ASP A 64 6.86 0.93 -12.56
C ASP A 64 6.09 0.74 -11.25
N ILE A 65 5.93 1.83 -10.48
CA ILE A 65 5.37 1.79 -9.13
C ILE A 65 4.46 2.99 -8.82
N ASP A 66 3.47 2.76 -7.96
CA ASP A 66 2.60 3.78 -7.39
C ASP A 66 2.93 3.99 -5.91
N ILE A 67 3.20 5.25 -5.55
CA ILE A 67 3.63 5.64 -4.21
C ILE A 67 2.58 6.53 -3.56
N LEU A 68 2.17 6.22 -2.34
CA LEU A 68 1.46 7.16 -1.46
C LEU A 68 2.48 7.88 -0.57
N PHE A 69 2.66 9.18 -0.79
CA PHE A 69 3.53 10.03 0.02
C PHE A 69 2.67 10.81 1.01
N ASP A 70 2.88 10.56 2.31
CA ASP A 70 2.04 10.97 3.42
C ASP A 70 0.57 10.51 3.30
N THR A 71 -0.16 10.59 4.42
CA THR A 71 -1.52 10.04 4.57
C THR A 71 -2.51 11.06 5.13
N GLY A 72 -2.10 12.31 5.28
CA GLY A 72 -2.93 13.36 5.88
C GLY A 72 -3.21 13.13 7.36
N GLY A 73 -4.17 13.91 7.88
CA GLY A 73 -4.56 13.92 9.29
C GLY A 73 -5.59 12.88 9.71
N ASP A 74 -6.32 12.28 8.78
CA ASP A 74 -7.34 11.27 9.09
C ASP A 74 -7.65 10.32 7.93
N SER A 75 -8.07 9.11 8.30
CA SER A 75 -8.36 8.03 7.34
C SER A 75 -9.61 8.27 6.48
N ASN A 76 -10.63 8.94 7.03
CA ASN A 76 -11.90 9.12 6.33
C ASN A 76 -11.76 10.11 5.17
N THR A 77 -11.02 11.19 5.37
CA THR A 77 -10.73 12.19 4.34
C THR A 77 -9.85 11.57 3.25
N LEU A 78 -8.75 10.92 3.63
CA LEU A 78 -7.85 10.25 2.67
C LEU A 78 -8.60 9.23 1.79
N LEU A 79 -9.27 8.25 2.42
CA LEU A 79 -9.93 7.17 1.68
C LEU A 79 -11.11 7.66 0.85
N SER A 80 -11.89 8.63 1.34
CA SER A 80 -13.00 9.22 0.60
C SER A 80 -12.53 9.99 -0.64
N ASN A 81 -11.38 10.68 -0.55
CA ASN A 81 -10.81 11.38 -1.69
C ASN A 81 -10.23 10.41 -2.72
N MET A 82 -9.47 9.40 -2.28
CA MET A 82 -8.96 8.34 -3.14
C MET A 82 -10.08 7.65 -3.94
N GLU A 83 -11.18 7.30 -3.27
CA GLU A 83 -12.37 6.71 -3.92
C GLU A 83 -12.94 7.63 -5.01
N LYS A 84 -13.16 8.92 -4.72
CA LYS A 84 -13.69 9.89 -5.69
C LYS A 84 -12.75 10.13 -6.88
N MET A 85 -11.46 9.93 -6.67
CA MET A 85 -10.43 10.07 -7.71
C MET A 85 -10.17 8.77 -8.47
N ASN A 86 -10.92 7.69 -8.19
CA ASN A 86 -10.72 6.34 -8.73
C ASN A 86 -9.32 5.78 -8.44
N ILE A 87 -8.76 6.11 -7.28
CA ILE A 87 -7.49 5.57 -6.79
C ILE A 87 -7.80 4.48 -5.78
N ASN A 88 -7.43 3.24 -6.09
CA ASN A 88 -7.63 2.12 -5.19
C ASN A 88 -6.40 1.94 -4.28
N PRO A 89 -6.55 1.94 -2.94
CA PRO A 89 -5.44 1.72 -2.01
C PRO A 89 -4.64 0.43 -2.25
N VAL A 90 -5.26 -0.61 -2.80
CA VAL A 90 -4.62 -1.92 -3.09
C VAL A 90 -3.63 -1.85 -4.26
N ASP A 91 -3.73 -0.80 -5.09
CA ASP A 91 -2.84 -0.59 -6.23
C ASP A 91 -1.58 0.20 -5.84
N ILE A 92 -1.54 0.79 -4.65
CA ILE A 92 -0.35 1.44 -4.11
C ILE A 92 0.69 0.39 -3.71
N ASP A 93 1.90 0.51 -4.23
CA ASP A 93 3.00 -0.42 -3.99
C ASP A 93 3.80 -0.04 -2.74
N ILE A 94 3.94 1.27 -2.49
CA ILE A 94 4.77 1.82 -1.42
C ILE A 94 4.07 3.00 -0.73
N VAL A 95 4.18 3.06 0.59
CA VAL A 95 3.88 4.26 1.38
C VAL A 95 5.18 4.87 1.90
N VAL A 96 5.32 6.18 1.76
CA VAL A 96 6.42 6.95 2.35
C VAL A 96 5.84 7.99 3.30
N ILE A 97 6.28 7.99 4.55
CA ILE A 97 5.93 9.02 5.55
C ILE A 97 7.10 9.99 5.66
N SER A 98 6.86 11.26 5.44
CA SER A 98 7.89 12.30 5.48
C SER A 98 8.40 12.57 6.90
N HIS A 99 7.49 12.60 7.87
CA HIS A 99 7.78 12.77 9.31
C HIS A 99 6.56 12.38 10.17
N ILE A 100 6.75 12.25 11.48
CA ILE A 100 5.78 11.65 12.41
C ILE A 100 4.91 12.72 13.08
N HIS A 101 4.34 13.63 12.29
CA HIS A 101 3.26 14.50 12.77
C HIS A 101 1.89 13.93 12.37
N GLY A 102 0.88 14.20 13.20
CA GLY A 102 -0.46 13.64 13.04
C GLY A 102 -1.11 13.95 11.70
N ASP A 103 -0.80 15.11 11.13
CA ASP A 103 -1.28 15.62 9.85
C ASP A 103 -0.57 15.01 8.62
N HIS A 104 0.36 14.09 8.85
CA HIS A 104 1.05 13.31 7.80
C HIS A 104 0.82 11.80 7.96
N ILE A 105 0.64 11.30 9.19
CA ILE A 105 0.48 9.86 9.48
C ILE A 105 -0.96 9.45 9.86
N GLY A 106 -1.87 10.40 10.06
CA GLY A 106 -3.21 10.16 10.61
C GLY A 106 -4.12 9.31 9.70
N GLY A 107 -3.86 9.25 8.40
CA GLY A 107 -4.58 8.36 7.48
C GLY A 107 -4.05 6.93 7.42
N LEU A 108 -2.86 6.67 7.97
CA LEU A 108 -2.14 5.41 7.76
C LEU A 108 -2.91 4.19 8.28
N GLU A 109 -3.53 4.27 9.47
CA GLU A 109 -4.26 3.13 10.05
C GLU A 109 -5.40 2.65 9.14
N GLY A 110 -6.23 3.59 8.64
CA GLY A 110 -7.32 3.25 7.73
C GLY A 110 -6.83 2.78 6.38
N PHE A 111 -5.73 3.36 5.89
CA PHE A 111 -5.09 2.88 4.67
C PHE A 111 -4.60 1.42 4.79
N LEU A 112 -3.92 1.07 5.88
CA LEU A 112 -3.42 -0.29 6.12
C LEU A 112 -4.53 -1.32 6.30
N LYS A 113 -5.71 -0.91 6.77
CA LYS A 113 -6.92 -1.77 6.77
C LYS A 113 -7.41 -2.12 5.37
N LYS A 114 -7.05 -1.33 4.34
CA LYS A 114 -7.37 -1.59 2.92
C LYS A 114 -6.22 -2.28 2.19
N ASN A 115 -4.98 -1.95 2.52
CA ASN A 115 -3.78 -2.57 1.93
C ASN A 115 -2.77 -2.92 3.03
N SER A 116 -2.90 -4.12 3.61
CA SER A 116 -2.12 -4.56 4.76
C SER A 116 -0.72 -5.09 4.42
N ASN A 117 -0.46 -5.39 3.14
CA ASN A 117 0.80 -5.99 2.68
C ASN A 117 1.76 -4.96 2.05
N VAL A 118 1.37 -3.68 2.03
CA VAL A 118 2.15 -2.59 1.47
C VAL A 118 3.44 -2.37 2.26
N LYS A 119 4.50 -1.96 1.57
CA LYS A 119 5.74 -1.55 2.22
C LYS A 119 5.62 -0.09 2.68
N VAL A 120 5.92 0.16 3.96
CA VAL A 120 5.89 1.50 4.55
C VAL A 120 7.30 1.93 4.94
N TYR A 121 7.74 3.09 4.45
CA TYR A 121 8.98 3.75 4.85
C TYR A 121 8.66 4.91 5.80
N ILE A 122 9.28 4.92 6.97
CA ILE A 122 9.14 5.93 8.03
C ILE A 122 10.57 6.34 8.45
N PRO A 123 10.86 7.64 8.68
CA PRO A 123 12.17 8.13 9.13
C PRO A 123 12.58 7.63 10.53
#